data_AF-A0A9X3TZX1-F1
#
_entry.id   AF-A0A9X3TZX1-F1
#
_cell.length_a   1.000
_cell.length_b   1.000
_cell.length_c   1.000
_cell.angle_alpha   90.00
_cell.angle_beta   90.00
_cell.angle_gamma   90.00
#
_symmetry.space_group_name_H-M   'P 1'
#
loop_
_entity.id
_entity.type
_entity.pdbx_description
1 polymer ?
#
loop_
_entity_poly.entity_id
_entity_poly.type
_entity_poly.pdbx_seq_one_letter_code
_entity_poly.pdbx_strand_id
1 'polypeptide(L)'
;MTINLQAVEEMAGPEAAAKVDAGMHAAPRSGGKDDASDPQNSDNPAPQVGTGDLLQILYAHGNLIISEAAKDSLDDWALASLSADSKVEILSYSGTAGPAWAKTAPAAGPPNNEPAPGIATYSLHEAIRTAFKRALVVRDILIAHGVAESNITLRAIGPTGDQGPAERIDVVALKDG
;
A
#
# COMPACT_ATOMS: atom_id res chain seq x y z
N MET A 1 -27.28 8.89 11.16
CA MET A 1 -26.42 7.99 11.95
C MET A 1 -26.69 8.30 13.41
N THR A 2 -27.27 7.37 14.16
CA THR A 2 -27.66 7.59 15.56
C THR A 2 -26.59 6.93 16.43
N ILE A 3 -25.72 7.72 17.07
CA ILE A 3 -24.69 7.19 17.98
C ILE A 3 -25.33 7.03 19.36
N ASN A 4 -25.28 5.81 19.91
CA ASN A 4 -25.78 5.51 21.24
C ASN A 4 -24.75 5.96 22.29
N LEU A 5 -24.91 7.19 22.79
CA LEU A 5 -23.98 7.85 23.72
C LEU A 5 -23.77 7.07 25.02
N GLN A 6 -24.75 6.26 25.45
CA GLN A 6 -24.68 5.46 26.67
C GLN A 6 -23.67 4.32 26.56
N ALA A 7 -23.50 3.74 25.37
CA ALA A 7 -22.47 2.71 25.12
C ALA A 7 -21.05 3.31 25.03
N VAL A 8 -20.92 4.59 24.66
CA VAL A 8 -19.63 5.28 24.60
C VAL A 8 -19.13 5.62 26.00
N GLU A 9 -20.03 6.00 26.91
CA GLU A 9 -19.70 6.28 28.30
C GLU A 9 -19.23 5.04 29.07
N GLU A 10 -19.88 3.88 28.85
CA GLU A 10 -19.45 2.60 29.47
C GLU A 10 -18.07 2.13 29.01
N MET A 11 -17.69 2.36 27.75
CA MET A 11 -16.43 1.84 27.19
C MET A 11 -15.25 2.81 27.27
N ALA A 12 -15.49 4.12 27.15
CA ALA A 12 -14.43 5.12 27.03
C ALA A 12 -14.44 6.16 28.17
N GLY A 13 -15.41 6.06 29.08
CA GLY A 13 -15.57 6.96 30.22
C GLY A 13 -16.26 8.29 29.88
N PRO A 14 -16.70 9.03 30.92
CA PRO A 14 -17.56 10.21 30.77
C PRO A 14 -16.88 11.37 30.01
N GLU A 15 -15.56 11.47 30.07
CA GLU A 15 -14.81 12.54 29.36
C GLU A 15 -14.80 12.34 27.84
N ALA A 16 -14.84 11.09 27.37
CA ALA A 16 -14.91 10.77 25.95
C ALA A 16 -16.32 11.00 25.40
N ALA A 17 -17.35 10.65 26.17
CA ALA A 17 -18.75 10.91 25.82
C ALA A 17 -19.03 12.42 25.64
N ALA A 18 -18.49 13.26 26.54
CA ALA A 18 -18.62 14.72 26.45
C ALA A 18 -17.96 15.32 25.19
N LYS A 19 -16.84 14.75 24.72
CA LYS A 19 -16.16 15.20 23.49
C LYS A 19 -16.94 14.84 22.23
N VAL A 20 -17.61 13.69 22.22
CA VAL A 20 -18.45 13.24 21.09
C VAL A 20 -19.72 14.09 20.98
N ASP A 21 -20.36 14.40 22.12
CA ASP A 21 -21.54 15.26 22.16
C ASP A 21 -21.24 16.70 21.71
N ALA A 22 -20.11 17.26 22.14
CA ALA A 22 -19.64 18.58 21.69
C ALA A 22 -19.36 18.64 20.17
N GLY A 23 -18.92 17.52 19.57
CA GLY A 23 -18.69 17.41 18.14
C GLY A 23 -19.99 17.34 17.31
N MET A 24 -21.07 16.82 17.88
CA MET A 24 -22.36 16.68 17.18
C MET A 24 -23.18 17.97 17.13
N HIS A 25 -22.96 18.90 18.07
CA HIS A 25 -23.66 20.18 18.14
C HIS A 25 -22.92 21.36 17.49
N ALA A 26 -21.73 21.13 16.91
CA ALA A 26 -21.01 22.17 16.17
C ALA A 26 -21.71 22.46 14.83
N ALA A 27 -22.28 23.67 14.71
CA ALA A 27 -22.91 24.15 13.49
C ALA A 27 -21.96 24.11 12.27
N PRO A 28 -22.48 23.86 11.05
CA PRO A 28 -21.66 23.84 9.84
C PRO A 28 -21.07 25.23 9.58
N ARG A 29 -19.74 25.31 9.56
CA ARG A 29 -19.02 26.51 9.11
C ARG A 29 -19.25 26.69 7.61
N SER A 30 -20.15 27.60 7.25
CA SER A 30 -20.24 28.16 5.90
C SER A 30 -19.20 29.27 5.74
N GLY A 31 -18.51 29.31 4.61
CA GLY A 31 -17.87 30.52 4.09
C GLY A 31 -16.40 30.34 3.74
N GLY A 32 -16.07 30.58 2.47
CA GLY A 32 -14.70 30.66 1.99
C GLY A 32 -14.58 30.24 0.54
N LYS A 33 -15.16 31.04 -0.35
CA LYS A 33 -14.97 30.98 -1.79
C LYS A 33 -13.78 31.87 -2.09
N ASP A 34 -12.59 31.29 -2.28
CA ASP A 34 -11.43 32.02 -2.78
C ASP A 34 -10.70 31.16 -3.81
N ASP A 35 -10.66 31.70 -5.02
CA ASP A 35 -9.83 31.29 -6.14
C ASP A 35 -8.37 31.16 -5.70
N ALA A 36 -7.81 29.96 -5.83
CA ALA A 36 -6.38 29.76 -5.86
C ALA A 36 -6.08 28.60 -6.80
N SER A 37 -5.75 28.99 -8.03
CA SER A 37 -4.92 28.29 -9.01
C SER A 37 -4.39 26.93 -8.57
N ASP A 38 -4.96 25.89 -9.17
CA ASP A 38 -4.52 24.50 -9.07
C ASP A 38 -3.12 24.36 -9.68
N PRO A 39 -2.05 24.17 -8.89
CA PRO A 39 -0.73 23.91 -9.45
C PRO A 39 -0.69 22.46 -9.93
N GLN A 40 -0.76 22.30 -11.25
CA GLN A 40 -0.26 21.18 -12.03
C GLN A 40 -0.28 19.83 -11.30
N ASN A 41 -1.38 19.11 -11.48
CA ASN A 41 -1.46 17.66 -11.39
C ASN A 41 -0.27 17.06 -12.15
N SER A 42 0.77 16.72 -11.40
CA SER A 42 1.99 16.14 -11.95
C SER A 42 1.64 14.74 -12.40
N ASP A 43 1.90 14.45 -13.67
CA ASP A 43 2.02 13.11 -14.21
C ASP A 43 2.56 12.16 -13.13
N ASN A 44 1.73 11.27 -12.61
CA ASN A 44 2.19 10.19 -11.74
C ASN A 44 2.46 9.01 -12.66
N PRO A 45 3.68 8.86 -13.22
CA PRO A 45 3.99 7.75 -14.11
C PRO A 45 3.74 6.44 -13.37
N ALA A 46 3.37 5.40 -14.11
CA ALA A 46 3.35 4.03 -13.59
C ALA A 46 4.66 3.75 -12.83
N PRO A 47 4.64 3.06 -11.68
CA PRO A 47 5.84 2.80 -10.90
C PRO A 47 6.88 2.14 -11.80
N GLN A 48 7.92 2.91 -12.14
CA GLN A 48 8.98 2.44 -13.02
C GLN A 48 9.91 1.57 -12.19
N VAL A 49 10.12 0.33 -12.64
CA VAL A 49 11.14 -0.56 -12.09
C VAL A 49 12.50 0.05 -12.46
N GLY A 50 13.33 0.35 -11.46
CA GLY A 50 14.69 0.84 -11.70
C GLY A 50 15.50 -0.10 -12.61
N THR A 51 16.46 0.45 -13.35
CA THR A 51 17.42 -0.36 -14.14
C THR A 51 18.41 -1.04 -13.20
N GLY A 52 18.11 -2.28 -12.83
CA GLY A 52 18.84 -3.04 -11.83
C GLY A 52 18.69 -4.55 -12.04
N ASP A 53 19.38 -5.32 -11.20
CA ASP A 53 19.12 -6.75 -11.13
C ASP A 53 17.79 -6.95 -10.40
N LEU A 54 16.84 -7.64 -11.04
CA LEU A 54 15.46 -7.80 -10.58
C LEU A 54 15.22 -9.24 -10.11
N LEU A 55 14.70 -9.38 -8.89
CA LEU A 55 14.09 -10.60 -8.41
C LEU A 55 12.58 -10.42 -8.26
N GLN A 56 11.80 -11.34 -8.83
CA GLN A 56 10.36 -11.39 -8.64
C GLN A 56 9.98 -12.53 -7.71
N ILE A 57 9.23 -12.21 -6.65
CA ILE A 57 8.71 -13.16 -5.66
C ILE A 57 7.19 -13.27 -5.83
N LEU A 58 6.69 -14.48 -6.02
CA LEU A 58 5.27 -14.75 -6.19
C LEU A 58 4.61 -15.16 -4.87
N TYR A 59 3.40 -14.65 -4.63
CA TYR A 59 2.58 -15.03 -3.50
C TYR A 59 1.31 -15.75 -3.96
N ALA A 60 0.87 -16.71 -3.15
CA ALA A 60 -0.51 -17.18 -3.26
C ALA A 60 -1.46 -16.04 -2.87
N HIS A 61 -2.64 -16.02 -3.50
CA HIS A 61 -3.64 -14.99 -3.25
C HIS A 61 -3.99 -14.90 -1.75
N GLY A 62 -3.90 -13.67 -1.22
CA GLY A 62 -4.17 -13.38 0.19
C GLY A 62 -3.16 -13.89 1.21
N ASN A 63 -2.14 -14.63 0.79
CA ASN A 63 -1.15 -15.15 1.73
C ASN A 63 -0.15 -14.05 2.10
N LEU A 64 0.17 -13.92 3.38
CA LEU A 64 1.19 -12.99 3.87
C LEU A 64 2.56 -13.66 4.05
N ILE A 65 2.58 -14.99 4.02
CA ILE A 65 3.76 -15.79 4.30
C ILE A 65 4.49 -16.04 2.98
N ILE A 66 5.76 -15.65 2.94
CA ILE A 66 6.68 -16.05 1.86
C ILE A 66 6.89 -17.56 1.95
N SER A 67 6.80 -18.27 0.82
CA SER A 67 7.10 -19.71 0.81
C SER A 67 8.59 -19.94 1.08
N GLU A 68 8.96 -21.10 1.65
CA GLU A 68 10.37 -21.42 1.91
C GLU A 68 11.21 -21.34 0.63
N ALA A 69 10.74 -21.93 -0.48
CA ALA A 69 11.44 -21.85 -1.76
C ALA A 69 11.64 -20.41 -2.28
N ALA A 70 10.66 -19.52 -2.05
CA ALA A 70 10.79 -18.12 -2.42
C ALA A 70 11.75 -17.36 -1.50
N LYS A 71 11.78 -17.72 -0.21
CA LYS A 71 12.74 -17.21 0.76
C LYS A 71 14.15 -17.64 0.38
N ASP A 72 14.37 -18.91 0.06
CA ASP A 72 15.67 -19.42 -0.38
C ASP A 72 16.15 -18.70 -1.64
N SER A 73 15.26 -18.46 -2.61
CA SER A 73 15.58 -17.69 -3.81
C SER A 73 15.96 -16.23 -3.50
N LEU A 74 15.30 -15.62 -2.52
CA LEU A 74 15.62 -14.26 -2.06
C LEU A 74 16.97 -14.23 -1.33
N ASP A 75 17.25 -15.22 -0.48
CA ASP A 75 18.51 -15.35 0.25
C ASP A 75 19.68 -15.54 -0.74
N ASP A 76 19.55 -16.44 -1.72
CA ASP A 76 20.56 -16.68 -2.76
C ASP A 76 20.80 -15.44 -3.63
N TRP A 77 19.72 -14.78 -4.06
CA TRP A 77 19.82 -13.56 -4.84
C TRP A 77 20.46 -12.41 -4.04
N ALA A 78 20.10 -12.23 -2.77
CA ALA A 78 20.67 -11.20 -1.92
C ALA A 78 22.18 -11.39 -1.75
N LEU A 79 22.63 -12.63 -1.50
CA LEU A 79 24.05 -12.96 -1.39
C LEU A 79 24.83 -12.72 -2.70
N ALA A 80 24.20 -12.94 -3.85
CA ALA A 80 24.85 -12.80 -5.15
C ALA A 80 24.86 -11.36 -5.68
N SER A 81 23.81 -10.58 -5.40
CA SER A 81 23.55 -9.29 -6.04
C SER A 81 23.74 -8.08 -5.14
N LEU A 82 23.83 -8.26 -3.81
CA LEU A 82 23.86 -7.13 -2.88
C LEU A 82 25.19 -7.01 -2.13
N SER A 83 25.54 -5.77 -1.84
CA SER A 83 26.58 -5.37 -0.89
C SER A 83 25.95 -4.50 0.21
N ALA A 84 26.70 -4.19 1.26
CA ALA A 84 26.22 -3.34 2.36
C ALA A 84 25.75 -1.95 1.90
N ASP A 85 26.35 -1.43 0.82
CA ASP A 85 26.04 -0.12 0.25
C ASP A 85 24.99 -0.16 -0.87
N SER A 86 24.50 -1.35 -1.24
CA SER A 86 23.49 -1.49 -2.30
C SER A 86 22.21 -0.75 -1.95
N LYS A 87 21.68 -0.01 -2.93
CA LYS A 87 20.34 0.56 -2.88
C LYS A 87 19.34 -0.40 -3.46
N VAL A 88 18.25 -0.62 -2.74
CA VAL A 88 17.23 -1.60 -3.12
C VAL A 88 15.86 -0.95 -3.16
N GLU A 89 15.09 -1.22 -4.22
CA GLU A 89 13.67 -0.89 -4.27
C GLU A 89 12.83 -2.15 -4.12
N ILE A 90 11.82 -2.09 -3.26
CA ILE A 90 10.82 -3.15 -3.06
C ILE A 90 9.48 -2.62 -3.52
N LEU A 91 8.95 -3.21 -4.59
CA LEU A 91 7.64 -2.89 -5.15
C LEU A 91 6.70 -4.05 -4.88
N SER A 92 5.70 -3.85 -4.01
CA SER A 92 4.76 -4.92 -3.64
C SER A 92 3.36 -4.69 -4.19
N TYR A 93 2.81 -5.76 -4.76
CA TYR A 93 1.52 -5.80 -5.43
C TYR A 93 0.62 -6.86 -4.78
N SER A 94 -0.68 -6.56 -4.70
CA SER A 94 -1.70 -7.50 -4.24
C SER A 94 -3.05 -7.16 -4.86
N GLY A 95 -3.73 -8.17 -5.39
CA GLY A 95 -5.00 -8.01 -6.10
C GLY A 95 -4.85 -7.52 -7.54
N THR A 96 -5.91 -7.75 -8.32
CA THR A 96 -6.07 -7.18 -9.66
C THR A 96 -6.92 -5.92 -9.56
N ALA A 97 -6.54 -4.88 -10.31
CA ALA A 97 -7.40 -3.72 -10.46
C ALA A 97 -8.68 -4.12 -11.22
N GLY A 98 -9.78 -4.32 -10.49
CA GLY A 98 -11.11 -4.51 -11.08
C GLY A 98 -11.58 -3.27 -11.87
N PRO A 99 -12.58 -3.42 -12.78
CA PRO A 99 -13.08 -2.33 -13.63
C PRO A 99 -13.59 -1.12 -12.85
N ALA A 100 -14.03 -1.32 -11.61
CA ALA A 100 -14.48 -0.26 -10.72
C ALA A 100 -13.35 0.68 -10.26
N TRP A 101 -12.11 0.20 -10.14
CA TRP A 101 -10.93 1.05 -9.85
C TRP A 101 -10.33 1.65 -11.11
N ALA A 102 -10.33 0.93 -12.23
CA ALA A 102 -9.81 1.45 -13.50
C ALA A 102 -10.54 2.72 -13.98
N LYS A 103 -11.81 2.91 -13.58
CA LYS A 103 -12.62 4.12 -13.85
C LYS A 103 -12.35 5.32 -12.93
N THR A 104 -11.53 5.15 -11.89
CA THR A 104 -11.12 6.26 -10.98
C THR A 104 -9.76 6.89 -11.33
N ALA A 105 -9.08 6.39 -12.37
CA ALA A 105 -8.26 7.26 -13.21
C ALA A 105 -9.22 8.25 -13.91
N PRO A 106 -8.89 9.54 -14.02
CA PRO A 106 -9.85 10.66 -14.01
C PRO A 106 -11.02 10.45 -15.00
N ALA A 107 -12.30 10.68 -14.67
CA ALA A 107 -12.85 11.75 -13.85
C ALA A 107 -14.20 11.40 -13.14
N ALA A 108 -14.40 12.02 -11.96
CA ALA A 108 -15.64 12.34 -11.24
C ALA A 108 -16.43 11.23 -10.49
N GLY A 109 -16.30 11.23 -9.14
CA GLY A 109 -17.26 10.66 -8.18
C GLY A 109 -16.68 9.60 -7.23
N PRO A 110 -17.05 9.57 -5.92
CA PRO A 110 -16.30 8.83 -4.91
C PRO A 110 -16.46 7.31 -5.07
N PRO A 111 -15.41 6.50 -4.90
CA PRO A 111 -15.54 5.05 -4.93
C PRO A 111 -16.20 4.59 -3.63
N ASN A 112 -17.41 4.04 -3.73
CA ASN A 112 -17.91 3.16 -2.68
C ASN A 112 -16.99 1.93 -2.64
N ASN A 113 -16.35 1.70 -1.49
CA ASN A 113 -15.40 0.61 -1.21
C ASN A 113 -16.04 -0.80 -1.19
N GLU A 114 -17.10 -1.04 -1.95
CA GLU A 114 -17.74 -2.35 -2.00
C GLU A 114 -17.11 -3.22 -3.10
N PRO A 115 -16.62 -4.43 -2.77
CA PRO A 115 -16.14 -5.36 -3.79
C PRO A 115 -17.30 -5.80 -4.68
N ALA A 116 -17.07 -5.87 -5.99
CA ALA A 116 -18.04 -6.40 -6.93
C ALA A 116 -18.35 -7.88 -6.60
N PRO A 117 -19.61 -8.32 -6.69
CA PRO A 117 -19.97 -9.70 -6.37
C PRO A 117 -19.36 -10.66 -7.41
N GLY A 118 -18.49 -11.56 -6.97
CA GLY A 118 -18.04 -12.72 -7.76
C GLY A 118 -16.56 -12.78 -8.11
N ILE A 119 -15.76 -11.77 -7.77
CA ILE A 119 -14.30 -11.85 -7.77
C ILE A 119 -13.87 -11.43 -6.36
N ALA A 120 -13.07 -12.24 -5.67
CA ALA A 120 -12.49 -11.86 -4.37
C ALA A 120 -11.43 -10.76 -4.57
N THR A 121 -11.82 -9.62 -5.14
CA THR A 121 -10.97 -8.45 -5.23
C THR A 121 -10.96 -7.81 -3.85
N TYR A 122 -9.80 -7.82 -3.20
CA TYR A 122 -9.54 -7.01 -2.01
C TYR A 122 -10.04 -5.59 -2.23
N SER A 123 -10.63 -4.97 -1.21
CA SER A 123 -10.77 -3.52 -1.23
C SER A 123 -9.38 -2.88 -1.42
N LEU A 124 -9.31 -1.69 -2.02
CA LEU A 124 -8.03 -1.01 -2.24
C LEU A 124 -7.19 -0.92 -0.96
N HIS A 125 -7.84 -0.64 0.17
CA HIS A 125 -7.18 -0.59 1.48
C HIS A 125 -6.59 -1.94 1.89
N GLU A 126 -7.32 -3.03 1.71
CA GLU A 126 -6.84 -4.38 2.04
C GLU A 126 -5.70 -4.81 1.13
N ALA A 127 -5.77 -4.50 -0.16
CA ALA A 127 -4.71 -4.77 -1.12
C ALA A 127 -3.42 -4.03 -0.76
N ILE A 128 -3.50 -2.72 -0.49
CA ILE A 128 -2.34 -1.91 -0.07
C ILE A 128 -1.78 -2.43 1.27
N ARG A 129 -2.66 -2.72 2.25
CA ARG A 129 -2.23 -3.27 3.54
C ARG A 129 -1.52 -4.61 3.40
N THR A 130 -2.03 -5.49 2.54
CA THR A 130 -1.44 -6.80 2.26
C THR A 130 -0.08 -6.66 1.58
N ALA A 131 -0.01 -5.83 0.53
CA ALA A 131 1.25 -5.51 -0.15
C ALA A 131 2.28 -4.93 0.84
N PHE A 132 1.89 -3.98 1.68
CA PHE A 132 2.77 -3.37 2.68
C PHE A 132 3.33 -4.39 3.67
N LYS A 133 2.48 -5.26 4.22
CA LYS A 133 2.92 -6.32 5.14
C LYS A 133 3.94 -7.27 4.51
N ARG A 134 3.70 -7.69 3.26
CA ARG A 134 4.65 -8.57 2.55
C ARG A 134 5.97 -7.85 2.26
N ALA A 135 5.90 -6.57 1.89
CA ALA A 135 7.09 -5.78 1.63
C ALA A 135 7.96 -5.61 2.88
N LEU A 136 7.35 -5.50 4.08
CA LEU A 136 8.09 -5.48 5.35
C LEU A 136 8.84 -6.78 5.60
N VAL A 137 8.23 -7.94 5.32
CA VAL A 137 8.90 -9.24 5.46
C VAL A 137 10.14 -9.32 4.58
N VAL A 138 10.05 -8.89 3.32
CA VAL A 138 11.19 -8.86 2.39
C VAL A 138 12.26 -7.87 2.87
N ARG A 139 11.86 -6.68 3.34
CA ARG A 139 12.79 -5.70 3.90
C ARG A 139 13.58 -6.28 5.07
N ASP A 140 12.93 -6.96 6.01
CA ASP A 140 13.58 -7.52 7.20
C ASP A 140 14.62 -8.59 6.81
N ILE A 141 14.32 -9.41 5.79
CA ILE A 141 15.27 -10.38 5.23
C ILE A 141 16.48 -9.66 4.62
N LEU A 142 16.27 -8.62 3.81
CA LEU A 142 17.37 -7.86 3.20
C LEU A 142 18.25 -7.16 4.24
N ILE A 143 17.67 -6.65 5.32
CA ILE A 143 18.41 -6.09 6.46
C ILE A 143 19.24 -7.18 7.15
N ALA A 144 18.70 -8.39 7.30
CA ALA A 144 19.45 -9.51 7.85
C ALA A 144 20.66 -9.93 6.98
N HIS A 145 20.61 -9.63 5.66
CA HIS A 145 21.73 -9.78 4.73
C HIS A 145 22.69 -8.57 4.70
N GLY A 146 22.49 -7.59 5.58
CA GLY A 146 23.42 -6.47 5.77
C GLY A 146 23.13 -5.23 4.93
N VAL A 147 22.01 -5.17 4.21
CA VAL A 147 21.58 -3.95 3.53
C VAL A 147 21.12 -2.93 4.57
N ALA A 148 21.68 -1.72 4.54
CA ALA A 148 21.26 -0.66 5.43
C ALA A 148 19.80 -0.28 5.19
N GLU A 149 19.00 -0.12 6.26
CA GLU A 149 17.58 0.27 6.15
C GLU A 149 17.38 1.56 5.34
N SER A 150 18.28 2.53 5.48
CA SER A 150 18.24 3.79 4.73
C SER A 150 18.43 3.62 3.22
N ASN A 151 18.98 2.50 2.78
CA ASN A 151 19.19 2.17 1.37
C ASN A 151 18.03 1.39 0.76
N ILE A 152 17.01 1.04 1.55
CA ILE A 152 15.84 0.30 1.10
C ILE A 152 14.67 1.27 0.92
N THR A 153 14.20 1.42 -0.32
CA THR A 153 12.95 2.10 -0.63
C THR A 153 11.83 1.10 -0.78
N LEU A 154 10.76 1.24 0.01
CA LEU A 154 9.62 0.33 0.00
C LEU A 154 8.37 1.05 -0.53
N ARG A 155 7.69 0.43 -1.50
CA ARG A 155 6.42 0.90 -2.06
C ARG A 155 5.38 -0.20 -2.08
N ALA A 156 4.31 -0.01 -1.31
CA ALA A 156 3.13 -0.85 -1.36
C ALA A 156 2.15 -0.30 -2.40
N ILE A 157 2.17 -0.89 -3.59
CA ILE A 157 1.39 -0.41 -4.73
C ILE A 157 -0.06 -0.87 -4.62
N GLY A 158 -0.29 -2.07 -4.08
CA GLY A 158 -1.62 -2.66 -4.00
C GLY A 158 -2.05 -3.26 -5.35
N PRO A 159 -3.28 -3.05 -5.83
CA PRO A 159 -3.75 -3.68 -7.05
C PRO A 159 -2.98 -3.20 -8.26
N THR A 160 -2.60 -4.14 -9.14
CA THR A 160 -1.96 -3.78 -10.41
C THR A 160 -2.90 -3.89 -11.60
N GLY A 161 -2.67 -3.05 -12.61
CA GLY A 161 -3.27 -3.12 -13.94
C GLY A 161 -2.28 -3.54 -15.04
N ASP A 162 -1.05 -3.91 -14.67
CA ASP A 162 -0.07 -4.43 -15.63
C ASP A 162 -0.36 -5.88 -16.05
N GLN A 163 0.45 -6.41 -16.97
CA GLN A 163 0.35 -7.80 -17.45
C GLN A 163 1.05 -8.82 -16.54
N GLY A 164 1.58 -8.38 -15.39
CA GLY A 164 2.30 -9.24 -14.45
C GLY A 164 1.37 -9.95 -13.47
N PRO A 165 1.90 -10.90 -12.66
CA PRO A 165 1.14 -11.54 -11.61
C PRO A 165 0.60 -10.53 -10.59
N ALA A 166 -0.67 -10.66 -10.21
CA ALA A 166 -1.33 -9.74 -9.29
C ALA A 166 -0.77 -9.78 -7.86
N GLU A 167 -0.23 -10.93 -7.47
CA GLU A 167 0.26 -11.21 -6.11
C GLU A 167 1.77 -11.42 -6.18
N ARG A 168 2.53 -10.33 -6.14
CA ARG A 168 3.98 -10.39 -6.31
C ARG A 168 4.73 -9.29 -5.56
N ILE A 169 6.02 -9.49 -5.39
CA ILE A 169 6.98 -8.47 -5.02
C ILE A 169 8.08 -8.45 -6.06
N ASP A 170 8.37 -7.27 -6.58
CA ASP A 170 9.53 -7.01 -7.43
C ASP A 170 10.60 -6.33 -6.56
N VAL A 171 11.77 -6.97 -6.43
CA VAL A 171 12.92 -6.49 -5.66
C VAL A 171 14.02 -6.11 -6.64
N VAL A 172 14.46 -4.86 -6.61
CA VAL A 172 15.40 -4.30 -7.59
C VAL A 172 16.65 -3.82 -6.89
N ALA A 173 17.80 -4.39 -7.21
CA ALA A 173 19.10 -3.84 -6.82
C ALA A 173 19.49 -2.73 -7.80
N LEU A 174 19.47 -1.48 -7.35
CA LEU A 174 19.83 -0.33 -8.17
C LEU A 174 21.34 -0.31 -8.39
N LYS A 175 21.77 -0.19 -9.65
CA LYS A 175 23.18 0.03 -9.98
C LYS A 175 23.53 1.49 -9.67
N ASP A 176 24.59 1.72 -8.90
CA ASP A 176 25.14 3.07 -8.78
C ASP A 176 25.58 3.52 -10.18
N GLY A 177 24.94 4.57 -10.68
CA GLY A 177 25.23 5.17 -11.99
C GLY A 177 26.50 5.99 -11.98
#